data_AF-I4YK86-F1
#
_entry.id   AF-I4YK86-F1
#
_cell.length_a   1.000
_cell.length_b   1.000
_cell.length_c   1.000
_cell.angle_alpha   90.00
_cell.angle_beta   90.00
_cell.angle_gamma   90.00
#
_symmetry.space_group_name_H-M   'P 1'
#
loop_
_entity.id
_entity.type
_entity.pdbx_description
1 polymer ?
#
loop_
_entity_poly.entity_id
_entity_poly.type
_entity_poly.pdbx_seq_one_letter_code
_entity_poly.pdbx_strand_id
1 'polypeptide(L)' 'MDDNVWRPAHLTPEQMEERRLAAATLLRRGRLSQAQIARQLGVSRASVCRWAATLAQQGRRGLAAIPLT' A
#
# COMPACT_ATOMS: atom_id res chain seq x y z
N MET A 1 -12.95 -13.33 -24.31
CA MET A 1 -12.84 -13.26 -22.84
C MET A 1 -12.08 -11.99 -22.58
N ASP A 2 -12.81 -10.96 -22.17
CA ASP A 2 -12.32 -9.60 -22.08
C ASP A 2 -11.31 -9.50 -20.95
N ASP A 3 -10.03 -9.46 -21.32
CA ASP A 3 -8.92 -9.08 -20.44
C ASP A 3 -9.10 -7.60 -20.09
N ASN A 4 -10.05 -7.31 -19.19
CA ASN A 4 -10.23 -6.01 -18.55
C ASN A 4 -9.03 -5.76 -17.63
N VAL A 5 -7.88 -5.54 -18.24
CA VAL A 5 -6.62 -5.15 -17.60
C VAL A 5 -6.81 -3.71 -17.16
N TRP A 6 -7.50 -3.54 -16.03
CA TRP A 6 -7.68 -2.29 -15.31
C TRP A 6 -6.30 -1.69 -15.01
N ARG A 7 -5.84 -0.77 -15.86
CA ARG A 7 -4.57 -0.02 -15.75
C ARG A 7 -4.88 1.46 -15.57
N PRO A 8 -5.38 1.89 -14.41
CA PRO A 8 -5.51 3.31 -14.12
C PRO A 8 -4.13 3.94 -14.11
N ALA A 9 -3.89 4.92 -15.00
CA ALA A 9 -2.67 5.72 -15.01
C ALA A 9 -2.49 6.50 -13.69
N HIS A 10 -3.61 6.83 -13.04
CA HIS A 10 -3.67 7.46 -11.73
C HIS A 10 -4.67 6.69 -10.88
N LEU A 11 -4.21 6.11 -9.76
CA LEU A 11 -5.14 5.56 -8.78
C LEU A 11 -5.91 6.71 -8.12
N THR A 12 -7.20 6.52 -7.89
CA THR A 12 -7.95 7.46 -7.07
C THR A 12 -7.36 7.49 -5.65
N PRO A 13 -7.47 8.61 -4.92
CA PRO A 13 -6.99 8.71 -3.54
C PRO A 13 -7.51 7.57 -2.65
N GLU A 14 -8.77 7.19 -2.81
CA GLU A 14 -9.39 6.05 -2.11
C GLU A 14 -8.72 4.70 -2.44
N GLN A 15 -8.39 4.44 -3.70
CA GLN A 15 -7.70 3.20 -4.06
C GLN A 15 -6.28 3.13 -3.48
N MET A 16 -5.60 4.28 -3.36
CA MET A 16 -4.30 4.33 -2.67
C MET A 16 -4.45 4.13 -1.17
N GLU A 17 -5.51 4.69 -0.58
CA GLU A 17 -5.88 4.52 0.83
C GLU A 17 -6.12 3.03 1.16
N GLU A 18 -6.92 2.34 0.35
CA GLU A 18 -7.21 0.92 0.51
C GLU A 18 -5.93 0.08 0.46
N ARG A 19 -5.04 0.35 -0.50
CA ARG A 19 -3.74 -0.33 -0.61
C ARG A 19 -2.82 -0.05 0.58
N ARG A 20 -2.81 1.19 1.09
CA ARG A 20 -2.04 1.55 2.30
C ARG A 20 -2.54 0.79 3.52
N LEU A 21 -3.85 0.71 3.72
CA LEU A 21 -4.47 -0.02 4.84
C LEU A 21 -4.25 -1.53 4.75
N ALA A 22 -4.31 -2.09 3.53
CA ALA A 22 -3.98 -3.49 3.28
C ALA A 22 -2.51 -3.77 3.62
N ALA A 23 -1.58 -2.94 3.13
CA ALA A 23 -0.16 -3.04 3.46
C ALA A 23 0.10 -2.93 4.96
N ALA A 24 -0.56 -1.99 5.65
CA ALA A 24 -0.45 -1.81 7.10
C ALA A 24 -0.82 -3.07 7.89
N THR A 25 -1.79 -3.81 7.39
CA THR A 25 -2.30 -5.03 8.01
C THR A 25 -1.34 -6.20 7.78
N LEU A 26 -0.80 -6.33 6.56
CA LEU A 26 0.21 -7.33 6.22
C LEU A 26 1.54 -7.08 6.96
N LEU A 27 1.98 -5.83 7.04
CA LEU A 27 3.18 -5.42 7.78
C LEU A 27 3.05 -5.74 9.27
N ARG A 28 1.90 -5.44 9.91
CA ARG A 28 1.69 -5.79 11.33
C ARG A 28 1.67 -7.29 11.58
N ARG A 29 1.13 -8.08 10.66
CA ARG A 29 1.15 -9.55 10.78
C ARG A 29 2.57 -10.11 10.77
N GLY A 30 3.55 -9.42 10.18
CA GLY A 30 4.96 -9.82 10.18
C GLY A 30 5.29 -11.10 9.40
N ARG A 31 4.31 -11.68 8.69
CA ARG A 31 4.47 -12.95 7.97
C ARG A 31 5.02 -12.81 6.55
N LEU A 32 4.95 -11.60 5.98
CA LEU A 32 5.39 -11.32 4.61
C LEU A 32 6.49 -10.28 4.62
N SER A 33 7.50 -10.49 3.78
CA SER A 33 8.50 -9.46 3.48
C SER A 33 7.87 -8.31 2.69
N GLN A 34 8.47 -7.12 2.78
CA GLN A 34 7.99 -5.93 2.05
C GLN A 34 7.95 -6.14 0.53
N ALA A 35 8.84 -6.98 -0.01
CA ALA A 35 8.85 -7.34 -1.44
C ALA A 35 7.65 -8.22 -1.82
N GLN A 36 7.25 -9.17 -0.96
CA GLN A 36 6.05 -9.99 -1.18
C GLN A 36 4.78 -9.14 -1.09
N ILE A 37 4.72 -8.22 -0.13
CA ILE A 37 3.61 -7.28 0.03
C ILE A 37 3.49 -6.39 -1.21
N ALA A 38 4.62 -5.90 -1.75
CA ALA A 38 4.65 -5.10 -2.97
C ALA A 38 4.06 -5.86 -4.18
N ARG A 39 4.46 -7.12 -4.38
CA ARG A 39 3.92 -7.98 -5.44
C ARG A 39 2.43 -8.26 -5.26
N GLN A 40 1.98 -8.51 -4.03
CA GLN A 40 0.58 -8.81 -3.73
C GLN A 40 -0.34 -7.59 -3.94
N LEU A 41 0.16 -6.39 -3.68
CA LEU A 41 -0.61 -5.14 -3.81
C LEU A 41 -0.41 -4.44 -5.16
N GLY A 42 0.45 -4.98 -6.03
CA GLY A 42 0.77 -4.37 -7.33
C GLY A 42 1.45 -3.00 -7.21
N VAL A 43 2.26 -2.79 -6.17
CA VAL A 43 2.98 -1.53 -5.92
C VAL A 43 4.48 -1.73 -5.88
N SER A 44 5.25 -0.64 -5.98
CA SER A 44 6.70 -0.71 -5.86
C SER A 44 7.12 -1.01 -4.41
N ARG A 45 8.26 -1.70 -4.27
CA ARG A 45 8.88 -1.95 -2.95
C ARG A 45 9.16 -0.65 -2.19
N ALA A 46 9.54 0.42 -2.90
CA ALA A 46 9.79 1.73 -2.32
C ALA A 46 8.54 2.33 -1.64
N SER A 47 7.35 2.13 -2.21
CA SER A 47 6.09 2.54 -1.58
C SER A 47 5.83 1.78 -0.29
N VAL A 48 6.04 0.45 -0.30
CA VAL A 48 5.88 -0.38 0.90
C VAL A 48 6.90 0.00 1.98
N CYS A 49 8.14 0.32 1.61
CA CYS A 49 9.18 0.79 2.52
C CYS A 49 8.75 2.09 3.23
N ARG A 50 8.25 3.08 2.46
CA ARG A 50 7.71 4.32 3.03
C ARG A 50 6.54 4.05 3.97
N TRP A 51 5.59 3.20 3.59
CA TRP A 51 4.45 2.86 4.44
C TRP A 51 4.87 2.14 5.73
N ALA A 52 5.88 1.27 5.67
CA ALA A 52 6.43 0.64 6.87
C ALA A 52 7.09 1.67 7.80
N ALA A 53 7.83 2.64 7.25
CA ALA A 53 8.41 3.73 8.01
C ALA A 53 7.33 4.63 8.64
N THR A 54 6.26 4.96 7.90
CA THR A 54 5.11 5.71 8.42
C THR A 54 4.38 4.93 9.51
N LEU A 55 4.19 3.61 9.33
CA LEU A 55 3.56 2.74 10.32
C LEU A 55 4.38 2.68 11.61
N ALA A 56 5.71 2.63 11.52
CA ALA A 56 6.59 2.62 12.67
C ALA A 56 6.59 3.95 13.43
N GLN A 57 6.51 5.08 12.72
CA GLN A 57 6.56 6.42 13.32
C GLN A 57 5.20 6.91 13.85
N GLN A 58 4.11 6.66 13.12
CA GLN A 58 2.80 7.27 13.35
C GLN A 58 1.67 6.24 13.58
N GLY A 59 2.00 4.95 13.59
CA GLY A 59 1.01 3.87 13.72
C GLY A 59 0.06 3.79 12.52
N ARG A 60 -1.06 3.05 12.68
CA ARG A 60 -2.07 2.89 11.60
C ARG A 60 -2.68 4.20 11.13
N ARG A 61 -2.83 5.17 12.03
CA ARG A 61 -3.47 6.47 11.73
C ARG A 61 -2.64 7.27 10.73
N GLY A 62 -1.31 7.18 10.77
CA GLY A 62 -0.43 7.77 9.76
C GLY A 62 -0.55 7.13 8.38
N LEU A 63 -1.16 5.96 8.23
CA LEU A 63 -1.42 5.37 6.91
C LEU A 63 -2.82 5.68 6.37
N ALA A 64 -3.73 6.12 7.26
CA ALA A 64 -5.16 6.31 7.01
C ALA A 64 -5.55 7.66 6.38
N ALA A 65 -4.58 8.57 6.19
CA ALA A 65 -4.77 9.84 5.49
C ALA A 65 -3.44 10.59 5.38
N ILE A 66 -2.56 10.17 4.48
CA ILE A 66 -1.55 11.11 3.96
C ILE A 66 -1.71 11.16 2.44
N PRO A 67 -2.66 11.96 1.93
CA PRO A 67 -2.48 12.53 0.60
C PRO A 67 -1.25 13.44 0.70
N LEU A 68 -0.11 13.00 0.15
CA LEU A 68 0.89 13.98 -0.27
C LEU A 68 0.27 14.69 -1.47
N THR A 69 -0.11 15.95 -1.25
CA THR A 69 -0.30 16.95 -2.31
C THR A 69 0.92 17.00 -3.22
#